data_AF-A0A3B3QDN6-F1
#
_entry.id   AF-A0A3B3QDN6-F1
#
_cell.length_a   1.000
_cell.length_b   1.000
_cell.length_c   1.000
_cell.angle_alpha   90.00
_cell.angle_beta   90.00
_cell.angle_gamma   90.00
#
_symmetry.space_group_name_H-M   'P 1'
#
loop_
_entity.id
_entity.type
_entity.pdbx_description
1 polymer ?
#
loop_
_entity_poly.entity_id
_entity_poly.type
_entity_poly.pdbx_seq_one_letter_code
_entity_poly.pdbx_strand_id
1 'polypeptide(L)'
;MRTTALIASLTLLAFGVLADVQPQKDFDLRKGQCCLLVRTNVKYLQKFGGKWYRVGLAYDSLAFARYRSRFRISMGTLTPLSNGDAELTMYEMGLTGCQPISYVYEKAAVPGVFKYFSTRHHRVKDIMVVETNYNEYALVLKNKKIDKELTQVALYGRSQKLRPELVEKFREFSLSLGFSRESILTPSATDDCGPA
;
A
#
# COMPACT_ATOMS: atom_id res chain seq x y z
N MET A 1 -39.41 -39.44 53.30
CA MET A 1 -39.41 -40.46 52.23
C MET A 1 -38.80 -39.85 50.97
N ARG A 2 -37.70 -40.45 50.48
CA ARG A 2 -37.19 -40.50 49.09
C ARG A 2 -36.81 -39.16 48.41
N THR A 3 -35.50 -38.83 48.33
CA THR A 3 -34.58 -38.99 47.17
C THR A 3 -35.05 -38.28 45.90
N THR A 4 -34.34 -37.27 45.37
CA THR A 4 -33.23 -37.47 44.41
C THR A 4 -32.25 -36.27 44.35
N ALA A 5 -31.04 -36.54 43.83
CA ALA A 5 -29.85 -35.68 43.81
C ALA A 5 -29.48 -35.17 42.39
N LEU A 6 -28.49 -34.25 42.37
CA LEU A 6 -27.60 -33.83 41.25
C LEU A 6 -28.28 -32.92 40.17
N ILE A 7 -27.66 -31.89 39.57
CA ILE A 7 -26.30 -31.72 38.99
C ILE A 7 -25.93 -30.21 38.93
N ALA A 8 -24.63 -29.91 39.03
CA ALA A 8 -24.00 -28.60 38.89
C ALA A 8 -23.98 -28.03 37.46
N SER A 9 -24.00 -26.70 37.29
CA SER A 9 -23.21 -26.03 36.24
C SER A 9 -22.97 -24.56 36.58
N LEU A 10 -21.69 -24.22 36.71
CA LEU A 10 -21.15 -22.89 36.87
C LEU A 10 -20.75 -22.38 35.48
N THR A 11 -21.37 -21.31 34.96
CA THR A 11 -20.79 -20.54 33.84
C THR A 11 -21.17 -19.07 33.96
N LEU A 12 -20.21 -18.27 34.45
CA LEU A 12 -20.09 -16.85 34.18
C LEU A 12 -19.92 -16.64 32.67
N LEU A 13 -20.75 -15.81 32.04
CA LEU A 13 -20.37 -15.13 30.79
C LEU A 13 -20.69 -13.65 30.93
N ALA A 14 -19.62 -12.88 30.86
CA ALA A 14 -19.58 -11.45 31.04
C ALA A 14 -19.40 -10.75 29.68
N PHE A 15 -19.92 -9.53 29.62
CA PHE A 15 -19.59 -8.42 28.72
C PHE A 15 -19.83 -8.55 27.22
N GLY A 16 -20.68 -7.65 26.74
CA GLY A 16 -20.60 -7.06 25.40
C GLY A 16 -20.96 -5.58 25.48
N VAL A 17 -20.02 -4.76 25.96
CA VAL A 17 -20.13 -3.29 25.96
C VAL A 17 -20.03 -2.80 24.53
N LEU A 18 -21.00 -1.96 24.13
CA LEU A 18 -20.97 -1.17 22.90
C LEU A 18 -19.78 -0.21 23.00
N ALA A 19 -18.67 -0.51 22.30
CA ALA A 19 -17.51 0.36 22.29
C ALA A 19 -17.75 1.53 21.32
N ASP A 20 -18.11 2.67 21.90
CA ASP A 20 -18.10 3.98 21.25
C ASP A 20 -16.65 4.33 20.85
N VAL A 21 -16.40 4.60 19.57
CA VAL A 21 -15.07 4.93 19.05
C VAL A 21 -14.84 6.43 19.23
N GLN A 22 -14.14 6.82 20.30
CA GLN A 22 -13.64 8.19 20.43
C GLN A 22 -12.35 8.41 19.61
N PRO A 23 -12.18 9.58 18.97
CA PRO A 23 -10.96 9.93 18.26
C PRO A 23 -9.85 10.31 19.25
N GLN A 24 -8.70 9.66 19.14
CA GLN A 24 -7.56 9.89 20.02
C GLN A 24 -6.89 11.23 19.68
N LYS A 25 -6.81 12.11 20.69
CA LYS A 25 -6.02 13.36 20.70
C LYS A 25 -4.57 13.06 21.08
N ASP A 26 -3.68 13.85 20.47
CA ASP A 26 -2.23 13.98 20.65
C ASP A 26 -1.32 12.82 20.23
N PHE A 27 -0.46 13.11 19.24
CA PHE A 27 0.67 12.28 18.82
C PHE A 27 1.94 13.16 18.79
N ASP A 28 2.86 12.91 19.71
CA ASP A 28 4.15 13.61 19.84
C ASP A 28 5.23 12.93 19.00
N LEU A 29 5.87 13.69 18.10
CA LEU A 29 6.70 13.25 16.98
C LEU A 29 8.19 13.02 17.33
N ARG A 30 8.56 12.77 18.59
CA ARG A 30 9.97 12.88 19.04
C ARG A 30 10.72 11.64 19.51
N LYS A 31 10.20 10.42 19.35
CA LYS A 31 10.99 9.20 19.65
C LYS A 31 10.86 8.16 18.54
N GLY A 32 11.98 7.83 17.91
CA GLY A 32 12.04 6.85 16.83
C GLY A 32 11.61 5.45 17.28
N GLN A 33 10.53 4.93 16.69
CA GLN A 33 10.18 3.51 16.53
C GLN A 33 8.88 3.48 15.66
N CYS A 34 8.99 3.27 14.35
CA CYS A 34 8.70 2.01 13.63
C CYS A 34 7.29 1.38 13.77
N CYS A 35 6.30 2.05 14.37
CA CYS A 35 4.90 1.60 14.28
C CYS A 35 3.95 2.77 14.07
N LEU A 36 4.09 3.49 12.95
CA LEU A 36 2.94 4.23 12.44
C LEU A 36 1.87 3.19 12.10
N LEU A 37 0.75 3.17 12.82
CA LEU A 37 -0.40 2.34 12.45
C LEU A 37 -0.98 2.89 11.15
N VAL A 38 -0.39 2.49 10.03
CA VAL A 38 -0.87 2.89 8.70
C VAL A 38 -2.19 2.15 8.47
N ARG A 39 -3.27 2.93 8.37
CA ARG A 39 -4.60 2.41 8.06
C ARG A 39 -4.87 2.62 6.58
N THR A 40 -5.65 1.70 6.02
CA THR A 40 -6.22 1.84 4.68
C THR A 40 -7.56 2.57 4.75
N ASN A 41 -7.88 3.33 3.70
CA ASN A 41 -9.21 3.89 3.49
C ASN A 41 -10.00 3.19 2.36
N VAL A 42 -9.49 2.06 1.85
CA VAL A 42 -10.12 1.34 0.74
C VAL A 42 -11.38 0.62 1.19
N LYS A 43 -12.47 0.88 0.48
CA LYS A 43 -13.78 0.25 0.69
C LYS A 43 -14.27 -0.53 -0.52
N TYR A 44 -13.90 -0.10 -1.73
CA TYR A 44 -14.40 -0.66 -2.99
C TYR A 44 -13.27 -0.91 -3.98
N LEU A 45 -12.75 -2.14 -4.03
CA LEU A 45 -11.69 -2.52 -4.97
C LEU A 45 -12.11 -2.26 -6.43
N GLN A 46 -13.39 -2.45 -6.76
CA GLN A 46 -13.92 -2.21 -8.10
C GLN A 46 -13.68 -0.78 -8.60
N LYS A 47 -13.77 0.22 -7.71
CA LYS A 47 -13.48 1.62 -8.05
C LYS A 47 -12.00 1.89 -8.35
N PHE A 48 -11.13 0.98 -7.93
CA PHE A 48 -9.69 1.06 -8.16
C PHE A 48 -9.29 0.56 -9.55
N GLY A 49 -10.19 -0.08 -10.28
CA GLY A 49 -9.93 -0.59 -11.62
C GLY A 49 -9.55 0.49 -12.63
N GLY A 50 -8.91 0.05 -13.71
CA GLY A 50 -8.52 0.86 -14.85
C GLY A 50 -7.09 1.38 -14.79
N LYS A 51 -6.84 2.44 -15.56
CA LYS A 51 -5.51 2.99 -15.81
C LYS A 51 -4.98 3.81 -14.63
N TRP A 52 -3.69 3.64 -14.35
CA TRP A 52 -2.92 4.36 -13.34
C TRP A 52 -1.50 4.66 -13.84
N TYR A 53 -0.90 5.71 -13.31
CA TYR A 53 0.49 6.09 -13.56
C TYR A 53 1.25 6.08 -12.23
N ARG A 54 2.37 5.36 -12.15
CA ARG A 54 3.30 5.47 -11.02
C ARG A 54 4.15 6.73 -11.20
N VAL A 55 3.74 7.81 -10.56
CA VAL A 55 4.34 9.16 -10.71
C VAL A 55 5.33 9.51 -9.59
N GLY A 56 5.33 8.74 -8.50
CA GLY A 56 6.29 8.91 -7.41
C GLY A 56 6.71 7.56 -6.82
N LEU A 57 7.95 7.50 -6.35
CA LEU A 57 8.56 6.29 -5.81
C LEU A 57 9.55 6.64 -4.70
N ALA A 58 9.35 6.08 -3.51
CA ALA A 58 10.34 6.01 -2.45
C ALA A 58 10.79 4.57 -2.29
N TYR A 59 12.10 4.31 -2.23
CA TYR A 59 12.62 2.94 -2.18
C TYR A 59 13.83 2.84 -1.25
N ASP A 60 13.76 1.88 -0.33
CA ASP A 60 14.78 1.71 0.70
C ASP A 60 15.97 0.91 0.15
N SER A 61 16.89 1.61 -0.52
CA SER A 61 18.15 1.05 -1.00
C SER A 61 19.16 2.15 -1.28
N LEU A 62 20.38 1.99 -0.77
CA LEU A 62 21.52 2.88 -1.07
C LEU A 62 21.84 2.93 -2.59
N ALA A 63 21.51 1.88 -3.33
CA ALA A 63 21.69 1.84 -4.77
C ALA A 63 20.62 2.65 -5.52
N PHE A 64 19.44 2.88 -4.91
CA PHE A 64 18.33 3.60 -5.54
C PHE A 64 18.75 5.01 -5.98
N ALA A 65 19.49 5.73 -5.13
CA ALA A 65 19.99 7.06 -5.43
C ALA A 65 20.81 7.11 -6.73
N ARG A 66 21.61 6.06 -7.00
CA ARG A 66 22.46 5.96 -8.21
C ARG A 66 21.66 5.73 -9.50
N TYR A 67 20.45 5.18 -9.39
CA TYR A 67 19.62 4.83 -10.55
C TYR A 67 18.41 5.76 -10.74
N ARG A 68 18.32 6.87 -9.99
CA ARG A 68 17.20 7.82 -10.07
C ARG A 68 16.91 8.29 -11.49
N SER A 69 17.95 8.58 -12.28
CA SER A 69 17.82 9.03 -13.67
C SER A 69 17.28 7.98 -14.63
N ARG A 70 17.17 6.71 -14.21
CA ARG A 70 16.60 5.61 -15.02
C ARG A 70 15.12 5.37 -14.74
N PHE A 71 14.59 5.92 -13.64
CA PHE A 71 13.17 5.77 -13.34
C PHE A 71 12.34 6.65 -14.26
N ARG A 72 11.28 6.05 -14.78
CA ARG A 72 10.31 6.64 -15.68
C ARG A 72 8.94 6.58 -15.02
N ILE A 73 8.02 7.45 -15.43
CA ILE A 73 6.63 7.30 -15.06
C ILE A 73 6.12 6.03 -15.74
N SER A 74 5.74 5.03 -14.95
CA SER A 74 5.21 3.77 -15.48
C SER A 74 3.69 3.84 -15.59
N MET A 75 3.13 3.56 -16.75
CA MET A 75 1.69 3.35 -16.90
C MET A 75 1.34 1.91 -16.53
N GLY A 76 0.17 1.69 -15.94
CA GLY A 76 -0.38 0.35 -15.81
C GLY A 76 -1.89 0.33 -15.71
N THR A 77 -2.45 -0.87 -15.88
CA THR A 77 -3.88 -1.14 -15.77
C THR A 77 -4.11 -2.14 -14.66
N LEU A 78 -5.00 -1.79 -13.72
CA LEU A 78 -5.44 -2.67 -12.66
C LEU A 78 -6.82 -3.24 -12.98
N THR A 79 -6.96 -4.55 -12.88
CA THR A 79 -8.21 -5.28 -13.11
C THR A 79 -8.64 -5.96 -11.81
N PRO A 80 -9.70 -5.48 -11.15
CA PRO A 80 -10.32 -6.16 -10.02
C PRO A 80 -10.93 -7.49 -10.46
N LEU A 81 -10.70 -8.55 -9.69
CA LEU A 81 -11.26 -9.87 -9.94
C LEU A 81 -12.52 -10.12 -9.07
N SER A 82 -13.39 -11.02 -9.52
CA SER A 82 -14.65 -11.34 -8.83
C SER A 82 -14.44 -11.99 -7.47
N ASN A 83 -13.32 -12.69 -7.30
CA ASN A 83 -12.93 -13.31 -6.03
C ASN A 83 -12.36 -12.30 -5.02
N GLY A 84 -12.19 -11.03 -5.39
CA GLY A 84 -11.64 -9.95 -4.55
C GLY A 84 -10.13 -9.72 -4.71
N ASP A 85 -9.45 -10.53 -5.54
CA ASP A 85 -8.07 -10.29 -5.93
C ASP A 85 -7.98 -9.19 -6.99
N ALA A 86 -6.76 -8.86 -7.42
CA ALA A 86 -6.54 -7.94 -8.52
C ALA A 86 -5.35 -8.36 -9.38
N GLU A 87 -5.43 -8.09 -10.67
CA GLU A 87 -4.29 -8.18 -11.59
C GLU A 87 -3.82 -6.77 -11.93
N LEU A 88 -2.50 -6.57 -11.95
CA LEU A 88 -1.89 -5.31 -12.35
C LEU A 88 -0.86 -5.59 -13.44
N THR A 89 -1.01 -4.96 -14.59
CA THR A 89 0.03 -4.91 -15.62
C THR A 89 0.63 -3.52 -15.65
N MET A 90 1.95 -3.41 -15.39
CA MET A 90 2.71 -2.16 -15.43
C MET A 90 3.73 -2.21 -16.57
N TYR A 91 3.96 -1.07 -17.23
CA TYR A 91 5.06 -0.90 -18.18
C TYR A 91 6.29 -0.38 -17.44
N GLU A 92 7.35 -1.17 -17.43
CA GLU A 92 8.62 -0.81 -16.78
C GLU A 92 9.75 -0.74 -17.80
N MET A 93 10.70 0.17 -17.55
CA MET A 93 11.87 0.34 -18.41
C MET A 93 12.82 -0.85 -18.22
N GLY A 94 12.93 -1.69 -19.24
CA GLY A 94 13.88 -2.79 -19.34
C GLY A 94 15.05 -2.48 -20.27
N LEU A 95 15.90 -3.48 -20.52
CA LEU A 95 17.06 -3.35 -21.43
C LEU A 95 16.66 -3.09 -22.88
N THR A 96 15.50 -3.62 -23.30
CA THR A 96 14.95 -3.52 -24.66
C THR A 96 13.86 -2.44 -24.77
N GLY A 97 13.79 -1.51 -23.81
CA GLY A 97 12.76 -0.48 -23.74
C GLY A 97 11.62 -0.84 -22.79
N CYS A 98 10.45 -0.25 -23.02
CA CYS A 98 9.27 -0.41 -22.16
C CYS A 98 8.62 -1.78 -22.33
N GLN A 99 8.61 -2.57 -21.27
CA GLN A 99 8.07 -3.93 -21.29
C GLN A 99 6.94 -4.08 -20.26
N PRO A 100 5.85 -4.79 -20.60
CA PRO A 100 4.78 -5.07 -19.64
C PRO A 100 5.24 -6.12 -18.62
N ILE A 101 4.91 -5.87 -17.36
CA ILE A 101 5.13 -6.79 -16.23
C ILE A 101 3.80 -6.91 -15.48
N SER A 102 3.32 -8.15 -15.37
CA SER A 102 2.08 -8.46 -14.66
C SER A 102 2.32 -8.96 -13.24
N TYR A 103 1.45 -8.55 -12.34
CA TYR A 103 1.42 -8.91 -10.93
C TYR A 103 0.04 -9.42 -10.58
N VAL A 104 -0.02 -10.49 -9.79
CA VAL A 104 -1.25 -10.98 -9.17
C VAL A 104 -1.24 -10.55 -7.71
N TYR A 105 -2.30 -9.86 -7.29
CA TYR A 105 -2.53 -9.37 -5.94
C TYR A 105 -3.65 -10.15 -5.28
N GLU A 106 -3.28 -11.06 -4.39
CA GLU A 106 -4.21 -11.86 -3.61
C GLU A 106 -4.77 -11.03 -2.45
N LYS A 107 -6.08 -11.04 -2.25
CA LYS A 107 -6.71 -10.30 -1.17
C LYS A 107 -6.24 -10.81 0.21
N ALA A 108 -6.03 -9.88 1.13
CA ALA A 108 -5.86 -10.21 2.54
C ALA A 108 -7.18 -10.04 3.32
N ALA A 109 -7.17 -10.41 4.60
CA ALA A 109 -8.33 -10.22 5.49
C ALA A 109 -8.71 -8.75 5.69
N VAL A 110 -7.73 -7.84 5.58
CA VAL A 110 -7.93 -6.40 5.73
C VAL A 110 -8.21 -5.79 4.35
N PRO A 111 -9.34 -5.09 4.13
CA PRO A 111 -9.61 -4.40 2.87
C PRO A 111 -8.46 -3.47 2.46
N GLY A 112 -8.11 -3.40 1.18
CA GLY A 112 -7.00 -2.59 0.71
C GLY A 112 -5.60 -3.15 1.01
N VAL A 113 -5.51 -4.31 1.65
CA VAL A 113 -4.27 -5.07 1.83
C VAL A 113 -4.27 -6.29 0.92
N PHE A 114 -3.14 -6.52 0.26
CA PHE A 114 -2.93 -7.60 -0.69
C PHE A 114 -1.59 -8.28 -0.45
N LYS A 115 -1.46 -9.52 -0.91
CA LYS A 115 -0.20 -10.24 -0.98
C LYS A 115 0.21 -10.43 -2.44
N TYR A 116 1.51 -10.43 -2.70
CA TYR A 116 2.05 -10.85 -4.00
C TYR A 116 3.41 -11.49 -3.84
N PHE A 117 3.75 -12.37 -4.79
CA PHE A 117 5.09 -12.89 -4.90
C PHE A 117 5.99 -11.95 -5.70
N SER A 118 7.04 -11.42 -5.07
CA SER A 118 8.04 -10.61 -5.75
C SER A 118 9.11 -11.51 -6.36
N THR A 119 9.12 -11.63 -7.69
CA THR A 119 10.16 -12.34 -8.44
C THR A 119 11.56 -11.80 -8.15
N ARG A 120 11.73 -10.46 -8.20
CA ARG A 120 13.00 -9.76 -7.89
C ARG A 120 13.58 -10.10 -6.51
N HIS A 121 12.73 -10.28 -5.51
CA HIS A 121 13.14 -10.48 -4.12
C HIS A 121 12.97 -11.93 -3.64
N HIS A 122 12.49 -12.79 -4.54
CA HIS A 122 12.13 -14.18 -4.31
C HIS A 122 11.37 -14.41 -2.98
N ARG A 123 10.32 -13.61 -2.75
CA ARG A 123 9.53 -13.69 -1.51
C ARG A 123 8.14 -13.09 -1.68
N VAL A 124 7.20 -13.54 -0.85
CA VAL A 124 5.90 -12.89 -0.69
C VAL A 124 6.08 -11.55 0.03
N LYS A 125 5.34 -10.55 -0.44
CA LYS A 125 5.29 -9.21 0.14
C LYS A 125 3.85 -8.79 0.33
N ASP A 126 3.65 -7.94 1.33
CA ASP A 126 2.37 -7.29 1.56
C ASP A 126 2.36 -5.95 0.81
N ILE A 127 1.19 -5.61 0.26
CA ILE A 127 0.89 -4.31 -0.31
C ILE A 127 -0.31 -3.74 0.42
N MET A 128 -0.23 -2.48 0.80
CA MET A 128 -1.32 -1.75 1.41
C MET A 128 -1.58 -0.48 0.61
N VAL A 129 -2.83 -0.31 0.16
CA VAL A 129 -3.31 1.00 -0.29
C VAL A 129 -3.62 1.82 0.95
N VAL A 130 -2.77 2.78 1.24
CA VAL A 130 -2.85 3.61 2.46
C VAL A 130 -3.98 4.62 2.31
N GLU A 131 -3.96 5.36 1.22
CA GLU A 131 -4.93 6.41 0.95
C GLU A 131 -5.26 6.44 -0.53
N THR A 132 -6.53 6.60 -0.86
CA THR A 132 -6.98 6.89 -2.22
C THR A 132 -8.27 7.68 -2.20
N ASN A 133 -8.46 8.50 -3.23
CA ASN A 133 -9.78 9.04 -3.58
C ASN A 133 -10.35 8.38 -4.85
N TYR A 134 -9.75 7.28 -5.31
CA TYR A 134 -10.08 6.47 -6.50
C TYR A 134 -9.93 7.18 -7.86
N ASN A 135 -10.18 8.49 -7.90
CA ASN A 135 -10.38 9.25 -9.13
C ASN A 135 -9.17 10.14 -9.48
N GLU A 136 -8.25 10.37 -8.55
CA GLU A 136 -7.11 11.25 -8.77
C GLU A 136 -5.80 10.57 -8.41
N TYR A 137 -5.71 9.97 -7.21
CA TYR A 137 -4.45 9.40 -6.72
C TYR A 137 -4.64 8.21 -5.78
N ALA A 138 -3.54 7.50 -5.56
CA ALA A 138 -3.38 6.54 -4.48
C ALA A 138 -1.96 6.53 -3.92
N LEU A 139 -1.85 6.42 -2.59
CA LEU A 139 -0.61 6.13 -1.89
C LEU A 139 -0.58 4.64 -1.55
N VAL A 140 0.47 3.96 -2.01
CA VAL A 140 0.62 2.52 -1.87
C VAL A 140 1.93 2.21 -1.16
N LEU A 141 1.85 1.42 -0.10
CA LEU A 141 2.98 0.94 0.68
C LEU A 141 3.27 -0.52 0.30
N LYS A 142 4.54 -0.88 0.10
CA LYS A 142 4.96 -2.28 -0.08
C LYS A 142 5.93 -2.69 1.01
N ASN A 143 5.59 -3.75 1.72
CA ASN A 143 6.32 -4.24 2.87
C ASN A 143 6.90 -5.62 2.59
N LYS A 144 8.07 -5.90 3.15
CA LYS A 144 8.56 -7.29 3.26
C LYS A 144 7.71 -8.06 4.28
N LYS A 145 7.28 -7.37 5.34
CA LYS A 145 6.33 -7.84 6.34
C LYS A 145 5.67 -6.61 6.96
N ILE A 146 4.34 -6.57 7.02
CA ILE A 146 3.56 -5.39 7.50
C ILE A 146 4.09 -4.80 8.81
N ASP A 147 4.70 -5.60 9.68
CA ASP A 147 5.12 -5.16 11.02
C ASP A 147 6.64 -4.99 11.21
N LYS A 148 7.48 -5.15 10.18
CA LYS A 148 8.95 -5.23 10.41
C LYS A 148 9.84 -4.49 9.42
N GLU A 149 9.50 -4.43 8.13
CA GLU A 149 10.41 -3.87 7.12
C GLU A 149 9.63 -3.29 5.92
N LEU A 150 9.62 -1.96 5.81
CA LEU A 150 9.13 -1.23 4.65
C LEU A 150 10.11 -1.42 3.50
N THR A 151 9.62 -1.54 2.27
CA THR A 151 10.50 -1.62 1.10
C THR A 151 10.28 -0.51 0.10
N GLN A 152 9.05 0.03 0.04
CA GLN A 152 8.70 1.01 -0.98
C GLN A 152 7.43 1.78 -0.59
N VAL A 153 7.40 3.06 -0.95
CA VAL A 153 6.16 3.85 -1.10
C VAL A 153 6.01 4.22 -2.57
N ALA A 154 4.81 4.12 -3.11
CA ALA A 154 4.50 4.53 -4.47
C ALA A 154 3.32 5.50 -4.47
N LEU A 155 3.45 6.60 -5.23
CA LEU A 155 2.37 7.50 -5.57
C LEU A 155 1.86 7.12 -6.96
N TYR A 156 0.58 6.75 -7.02
CA TYR A 156 -0.14 6.53 -8.26
C TYR A 156 -1.08 7.70 -8.55
N GLY A 157 -1.17 8.09 -9.81
CA GLY A 157 -2.08 9.11 -10.32
C GLY A 157 -2.95 8.58 -11.45
N ARG A 158 -4.17 9.12 -11.61
CA ARG A 158 -4.98 8.91 -12.82
C ARG A 158 -4.44 9.70 -14.02
N SER A 159 -3.58 10.69 -13.77
CA SER A 159 -2.79 11.43 -14.74
C SER A 159 -1.29 11.34 -14.41
N GLN A 160 -0.43 11.62 -15.38
CA GLN A 160 1.03 11.69 -15.16
C GLN A 160 1.45 12.92 -14.33
N LYS A 161 0.68 14.01 -14.43
CA LYS A 161 0.88 15.23 -13.66
C LYS A 161 -0.23 15.38 -12.63
N LEU A 162 0.15 15.32 -11.36
CA LEU A 162 -0.73 15.57 -10.21
C LEU A 162 -0.56 17.00 -9.69
N ARG A 163 -1.52 17.44 -8.88
CA ARG A 163 -1.41 18.71 -8.15
C ARG A 163 -0.21 18.67 -7.20
N PRO A 164 0.53 19.79 -7.03
CA PRO A 164 1.69 19.84 -6.14
C PRO A 164 1.42 19.36 -4.72
N GLU A 165 0.24 19.65 -4.17
CA GLU A 165 -0.21 19.20 -2.84
C GLU A 165 -0.17 17.68 -2.68
N LEU A 166 -0.56 16.92 -3.70
CA LEU A 166 -0.54 15.44 -3.65
C LEU A 166 0.87 14.88 -3.73
N VAL A 167 1.73 15.56 -4.50
CA VAL A 167 3.14 15.21 -4.60
C VAL A 167 3.84 15.49 -3.26
N GLU A 168 3.53 16.61 -2.63
CA GLU A 168 4.10 16.95 -1.32
C GLU A 168 3.60 16.03 -0.22
N LYS A 169 2.29 15.70 -0.20
CA LYS A 169 1.73 14.67 0.67
C LYS A 169 2.50 13.35 0.57
N PHE A 170 2.82 12.90 -0.65
CA PHE A 170 3.62 11.70 -0.86
C PHE A 170 5.03 11.82 -0.27
N ARG A 171 5.68 12.98 -0.43
CA ARG A 171 7.03 13.23 0.12
C ARG A 171 7.00 13.24 1.64
N GLU A 172 6.11 14.00 2.25
CA GLU A 172 5.94 14.08 3.71
C GLU A 172 5.63 12.70 4.30
N PHE A 173 4.71 11.96 3.68
CA PHE A 173 4.38 10.61 4.10
C PHE A 173 5.61 9.68 4.04
N SER A 174 6.37 9.72 2.95
CA SER A 174 7.59 8.92 2.81
C SER A 174 8.65 9.30 3.85
N LEU A 175 8.86 10.60 4.10
CA LEU A 175 9.79 11.08 5.13
C LEU A 175 9.35 10.64 6.53
N SER A 176 8.04 10.67 6.84
CA SER A 176 7.49 10.22 8.13
C SER A 176 7.73 8.74 8.40
N LEU A 177 7.88 7.94 7.33
CA LEU A 177 8.20 6.52 7.39
C LEU A 177 9.72 6.24 7.47
N GLY A 178 10.56 7.28 7.48
CA GLY A 178 12.01 7.17 7.62
C GLY A 178 12.78 7.07 6.30
N PHE A 179 12.14 7.21 5.14
CA PHE A 179 12.84 7.30 3.86
C PHE A 179 13.65 8.60 3.81
N SER A 180 14.90 8.56 3.32
CA SER A 180 15.71 9.77 3.12
C SER A 180 15.20 10.56 1.90
N ARG A 181 15.52 11.86 1.81
CA ARG A 181 15.13 12.70 0.65
C ARG A 181 15.68 12.13 -0.67
N GLU A 182 16.89 11.59 -0.63
CA GLU A 182 17.60 11.00 -1.77
C GLU A 182 16.98 9.66 -2.20
N SER A 183 16.15 9.05 -1.35
CA SER A 183 15.41 7.83 -1.64
C SER A 183 14.01 8.09 -2.19
N ILE A 184 13.53 9.34 -2.23
CA ILE A 184 12.18 9.73 -2.68
C ILE A 184 12.27 10.44 -4.03
N LEU A 185 11.63 9.93 -5.07
CA LEU A 185 11.72 10.43 -6.45
C LEU A 185 10.33 10.69 -7.06
N THR A 186 10.24 11.74 -7.87
CA THR A 186 9.10 12.06 -8.74
C THR A 186 9.65 12.33 -10.15
N PRO A 187 9.62 11.35 -11.07
CA PRO A 187 10.12 11.52 -12.44
C PRO A 187 9.34 12.61 -13.21
N SER A 188 9.94 13.18 -14.25
CA SER A 188 9.24 14.10 -15.15
C SER A 188 8.23 13.35 -16.03
N ALA A 189 7.18 14.06 -16.48
CA ALA A 189 6.18 13.50 -17.39
C ALA A 189 6.70 13.27 -18.82
N THR A 190 7.79 13.93 -19.21
CA THR A 190 8.47 13.71 -20.50
C THR A 190 9.14 12.33 -20.59
N ASP A 191 9.22 11.66 -19.45
CA ASP A 191 10.00 10.45 -19.21
C ASP A 191 9.02 9.32 -18.85
N ASP A 192 8.01 9.09 -19.68
CA ASP A 192 7.01 8.05 -19.46
C ASP A 192 7.35 6.73 -20.16
N CYS A 193 6.78 5.66 -19.62
CA CYS A 193 6.94 4.30 -20.09
C CYS A 193 5.56 3.65 -20.14
N GLY A 194 5.06 3.49 -21.36
CA GLY A 194 3.75 2.95 -21.67
C GLY A 194 3.80 1.97 -22.85
N PRO A 195 2.65 1.46 -23.29
CA PRO A 195 2.53 0.70 -24.53
C PRO A 195 3.04 1.53 -25.69
N ALA A 196 3.70 0.85 -26.64
CA ALA A 196 4.05 1.41 -27.94
C ALA A 196 2.80 1.79 -28.73
#